data_AF-A0A537D711-F1
#
_entry.id   AF-A0A537D711-F1
#
_cell.length_a   1.000
_cell.length_b   1.000
_cell.length_c   1.000
_cell.angle_alpha   90.00
_cell.angle_beta   90.00
_cell.angle_gamma   90.00
#
_symmetry.space_group_name_H-M   'P 1'
#
loop_
_entity.id
_entity.type
_entity.pdbx_description
1 polymer ?
#
loop_
_entity_poly.entity_id
_entity_poly.type
_entity_poly.pdbx_seq_one_letter_code
_entity_poly.pdbx_strand_id
1 'polypeptide(L)'
;MAPRILFLDDDPVIRVLRMVLSDAGHDPWIRDYFAPEKVDASRLARAAKGLRRSDGAVIGLASDGEFEDATAILFRRGEVNRQLLARHPNLKLIQRLGERSQGIDLEAAAERGIRVSCLPRRTLHYTAEHGILLMLALAKRLIASDRAVREGATAAVGPGEPGGVAYNWAGMDASGLHGKTLGIIGMGEVGLLTARLARAFGMTILYTKRSRATPEQEADTGARFVELGHLLGRSDFVSLNVSNIPENAGFADRSFFAAMRPSAFFINTSRGRLVDEDALYEALKAGTIAGAGLDVHAVEPRPAGDRFATLQNVVLTPHVASGAKSSLLDEFEVVIRNCHAALRGEPALHEVRVARPS
;
A
#
# COMPACT_ATOMS: atom_id res chain seq x y z
N MET A 1 32.24 18.89 3.90
CA MET A 1 31.35 18.90 5.09
C MET A 1 30.80 17.49 5.27
N ALA A 2 30.79 16.96 6.49
CA ALA A 2 30.23 15.64 6.75
C ALA A 2 28.71 15.61 6.46
N PRO A 3 28.15 14.54 5.87
CA PRO A 3 26.72 14.45 5.63
C PRO A 3 25.93 14.52 6.94
N ARG A 4 24.85 15.30 6.93
CA ARG A 4 23.89 15.43 8.04
C ARG A 4 22.51 15.02 7.53
N ILE A 5 21.97 13.92 8.03
CA ILE A 5 20.75 13.30 7.51
C ILE A 5 19.69 13.28 8.61
N LEU A 6 18.56 13.94 8.35
CA LEU A 6 17.42 14.02 9.25
C LEU A 6 16.29 13.11 8.75
N PHE A 7 15.80 12.24 9.63
CA PHE A 7 14.56 11.49 9.42
C PHE A 7 13.39 12.21 10.09
N LEU A 8 12.27 12.43 9.39
CA LEU A 8 11.10 13.12 9.98
C LEU A 8 10.12 12.20 10.71
N ASP A 9 10.13 10.91 10.37
CA ASP A 9 9.26 9.91 10.97
C ASP A 9 10.01 8.61 11.21
N ASP A 10 9.44 7.78 12.07
CA ASP A 10 9.98 6.48 12.46
C ASP A 10 9.06 5.33 12.02
N ASP A 11 8.38 5.48 10.87
CA ASP A 11 7.62 4.40 10.24
C ASP A 11 8.54 3.18 10.05
N PRO A 12 8.07 1.95 10.34
CA PRO A 12 8.91 0.76 10.27
C PRO A 12 9.66 0.60 8.95
N VAL A 13 9.10 1.08 7.83
CA VAL A 13 9.82 1.04 6.55
C VAL A 13 11.03 1.96 6.58
N ILE A 14 10.86 3.26 6.85
CA ILE A 14 11.98 4.22 6.81
C ILE A 14 13.00 3.98 7.96
N ARG A 15 12.55 3.37 9.08
CA ARG A 15 13.40 2.98 10.21
C ARG A 15 14.52 2.01 9.79
N VAL A 16 14.26 1.06 8.90
CA VAL A 16 15.29 0.13 8.39
C VAL A 16 16.47 0.91 7.80
N LEU A 17 16.19 1.90 6.93
CA LEU A 17 17.22 2.75 6.35
C LEU A 17 17.96 3.55 7.42
N ARG A 18 17.24 4.17 8.37
CA ARG A 18 17.85 4.92 9.48
C ARG A 18 18.83 4.06 10.28
N MET A 19 18.47 2.83 10.57
CA MET A 19 19.33 1.90 11.32
C MET A 19 20.55 1.47 10.52
N VAL A 20 20.43 1.25 9.22
CA VAL A 20 21.61 1.01 8.35
C VAL A 20 22.55 2.21 8.35
N LEU A 21 22.04 3.43 8.21
CA LEU A 21 22.86 4.65 8.23
C LEU A 21 23.47 4.94 9.61
N SER A 22 22.84 4.46 10.69
CA SER A 22 23.32 4.62 12.06
C SER A 22 24.26 3.49 12.54
N ASP A 23 24.67 2.59 11.62
CA ASP A 23 25.45 1.38 11.90
C ASP A 23 24.80 0.39 12.87
N ALA A 24 23.47 0.49 13.03
CA ALA A 24 22.62 -0.42 13.78
C ALA A 24 21.99 -1.50 12.88
N GLY A 25 22.64 -1.83 11.76
CA GLY A 25 22.14 -2.82 10.79
C GLY A 25 22.00 -4.26 11.32
N HIS A 26 22.64 -4.56 12.46
CA HIS A 26 22.59 -5.87 13.14
C HIS A 26 21.62 -5.89 14.32
N ASP A 27 20.89 -4.79 14.56
CA ASP A 27 19.93 -4.71 15.66
C ASP A 27 18.87 -5.82 15.52
N PRO A 28 18.52 -6.52 16.63
CA PRO A 28 17.51 -7.58 16.62
C PRO A 28 16.19 -7.15 15.98
N TRP A 29 15.80 -5.88 16.12
CA TRP A 29 14.60 -5.34 15.53
C TRP A 29 14.59 -5.46 14.00
N ILE A 30 15.73 -5.28 13.31
CA ILE A 30 15.79 -5.43 11.84
C ILE A 30 15.58 -6.88 11.45
N ARG A 31 16.24 -7.80 12.15
CA ARG A 31 16.07 -9.25 11.93
C ARG A 31 14.60 -9.62 12.12
N ASP A 32 13.99 -9.18 13.21
CA ASP A 32 12.60 -9.49 13.55
C ASP A 32 11.63 -8.81 12.57
N TYR A 33 11.94 -7.60 12.09
CA TYR A 33 11.19 -6.92 11.04
C TYR A 33 11.16 -7.74 9.75
N PHE A 34 12.29 -8.30 9.30
CA PHE A 34 12.35 -9.09 8.08
C PHE A 34 11.87 -10.54 8.25
N ALA A 35 11.90 -11.11 9.46
CA ALA A 35 11.47 -12.48 9.72
C ALA A 35 10.07 -12.78 9.15
N PRO A 36 9.85 -13.91 8.45
CA PRO A 36 10.75 -15.06 8.32
C PRO A 36 11.78 -14.94 7.18
N GLU A 37 11.80 -13.84 6.42
CA GLU A 37 12.77 -13.65 5.35
C GLU A 37 14.18 -13.48 5.93
N LYS A 38 15.16 -14.11 5.28
CA LYS A 38 16.58 -13.88 5.57
C LYS A 38 17.08 -12.81 4.61
N VAL A 39 17.28 -11.60 5.15
CA VAL A 39 17.67 -10.44 4.36
C VAL A 39 19.09 -10.03 4.70
N ASP A 40 19.94 -9.93 3.67
CA ASP A 40 21.31 -9.45 3.81
C ASP A 40 21.35 -7.91 3.69
N ALA A 41 21.34 -7.24 4.84
CA ALA A 41 21.45 -5.78 4.92
C ALA A 41 22.85 -5.25 4.57
N SER A 42 23.87 -6.12 4.41
CA SER A 42 25.23 -5.70 4.04
C SER A 42 25.28 -5.03 2.67
N ARG A 43 24.34 -5.37 1.78
CA ARG A 43 24.14 -4.69 0.49
C ARG A 43 23.86 -3.20 0.68
N LEU A 44 22.94 -2.84 1.58
CA LEU A 44 22.64 -1.44 1.89
C LEU A 44 23.80 -0.75 2.59
N ALA A 45 24.47 -1.43 3.52
CA ALA A 45 25.64 -0.87 4.20
C ALA A 45 26.77 -0.52 3.20
N ARG A 46 27.01 -1.37 2.20
CA ARG A 46 27.97 -1.09 1.11
C ARG A 46 27.54 0.11 0.27
N ALA A 47 26.27 0.16 -0.14
CA ALA A 47 25.74 1.28 -0.92
C ALA A 47 25.82 2.61 -0.14
N ALA A 48 25.60 2.56 1.17
CA ALA A 48 25.60 3.70 2.07
C ALA A 48 27.00 4.20 2.46
N LYS A 49 28.10 3.61 1.95
CA LYS A 49 29.46 4.06 2.26
C LYS A 49 29.61 5.57 2.06
N GLY A 50 30.07 6.28 3.08
CA GLY A 50 30.20 7.74 3.11
C GLY A 50 28.96 8.47 3.65
N LEU A 51 27.86 7.77 3.90
CA LEU A 51 26.62 8.29 4.48
C LEU A 51 26.31 7.68 5.86
N ARG A 52 27.15 6.76 6.35
CA ARG A 52 26.97 6.11 7.65
C ARG A 52 27.67 6.86 8.77
N ARG A 53 27.24 6.63 10.00
CA ARG A 53 27.86 7.21 11.19
C ARG A 53 29.34 6.79 11.32
N SER A 54 29.68 5.55 10.98
CA SER A 54 31.05 5.04 10.92
C SER A 54 31.92 5.76 9.89
N ASP A 55 31.30 6.37 8.88
CA ASP A 55 31.96 7.11 7.82
C ASP A 55 31.97 8.64 8.11
N GLY A 56 31.51 9.04 9.30
CA GLY A 56 31.50 10.42 9.79
C GLY A 56 30.18 11.18 9.61
N ALA A 57 29.11 10.54 9.13
CA ALA A 57 27.81 11.19 8.96
C ALA A 57 27.08 11.40 10.31
N VAL A 58 26.30 12.47 10.40
CA VAL A 58 25.40 12.75 11.53
C VAL A 58 23.99 12.32 11.13
N ILE A 59 23.42 11.36 11.86
CA ILE A 59 22.08 10.81 11.60
C ILE A 59 21.18 11.11 12.78
N GLY A 60 20.02 11.72 12.54
CA GLY A 60 19.04 12.05 13.56
C GLY A 60 17.60 11.78 13.15
N LEU A 61 16.73 11.74 14.15
CA LEU A 61 15.29 11.56 14.01
C LEU A 61 14.61 12.76 14.68
N ALA A 62 13.62 13.35 14.01
CA ALA A 62 12.96 14.56 14.46
C ALA A 62 12.27 14.42 15.83
N SER A 63 11.86 13.21 16.22
CA SER A 63 11.27 12.96 17.54
C SER A 63 12.29 13.00 18.69
N ASP A 64 13.58 12.92 18.39
CA ASP A 64 14.65 12.88 19.41
C ASP A 64 15.07 14.30 19.85
N GLY A 65 14.51 15.34 19.22
CA GLY A 65 14.77 16.75 19.53
C GLY A 65 15.18 17.56 18.31
N GLU A 66 15.79 18.71 18.56
CA GLU A 66 16.23 19.59 17.48
C GLU A 66 17.40 18.98 16.71
N PHE A 67 17.33 19.06 15.38
CA PHE A 67 18.42 18.67 14.50
C PHE A 67 18.92 19.90 13.75
N GLU A 68 20.17 20.29 13.96
CA GLU A 68 20.72 21.47 13.33
C GLU A 68 21.20 21.17 11.90
N ASP A 69 20.79 22.00 10.95
CA ASP A 69 21.41 22.11 9.63
C ASP A 69 21.62 20.78 8.87
N ALA A 70 20.52 20.14 8.47
CA ALA A 70 20.55 18.91 7.69
C ALA A 70 21.02 19.19 6.25
N THR A 71 21.80 18.27 5.69
CA THR A 71 22.15 18.23 4.27
C THR A 71 21.14 17.41 3.45
N ALA A 72 20.44 16.47 4.08
CA ALA A 72 19.34 15.70 3.49
C ALA A 72 18.23 15.45 4.53
N ILE A 73 16.98 15.51 4.08
CA ILE A 73 15.80 15.13 4.87
C ILE A 73 15.15 13.92 4.20
N LEU A 74 14.99 12.82 4.95
CA LEU A 74 14.42 11.56 4.49
C LEU A 74 13.14 11.26 5.27
N PHE A 75 12.04 10.91 4.59
CA PHE A 75 10.79 10.67 5.28
C PHE A 75 9.79 9.88 4.43
N ARG A 76 8.80 9.30 5.09
CA ARG A 76 7.58 8.76 4.48
C ARG A 76 6.37 9.62 4.85
N ARG A 77 6.31 10.05 6.10
CA ARG A 77 5.21 10.85 6.69
C ARG A 77 5.79 12.13 7.27
N GLY A 78 4.97 13.17 7.31
CA GLY A 78 5.38 14.51 7.74
C GLY A 78 5.36 15.52 6.62
N GLU A 79 5.66 16.77 6.98
CA GLU A 79 5.60 17.93 6.11
C GLU A 79 6.96 18.63 6.10
N VAL A 80 7.34 19.13 4.94
CA VAL A 80 8.56 19.92 4.71
C VAL A 80 8.11 21.29 4.23
N ASN A 81 7.74 22.14 5.19
CA ASN A 81 7.29 23.50 4.95
C ASN A 81 8.46 24.50 4.97
N ARG A 82 8.20 25.75 4.57
CA ARG A 82 9.18 26.85 4.54
C ARG A 82 9.92 27.05 5.88
N GLN A 83 9.22 26.91 7.00
CA GLN A 83 9.80 27.07 8.33
C GLN A 83 10.84 25.98 8.63
N LEU A 84 10.53 24.72 8.33
CA LEU A 84 11.49 23.63 8.48
C LEU A 84 12.68 23.83 7.55
N LEU A 85 12.42 24.21 6.30
CA LEU A 85 13.48 24.50 5.34
C LEU A 85 14.44 25.57 5.89
N ALA A 86 13.92 26.69 6.43
CA ALA A 86 14.74 27.79 6.94
C ALA A 86 15.73 27.38 8.06
N ARG A 87 15.42 26.33 8.82
CA ARG A 87 16.30 25.77 9.88
C ARG A 87 17.49 24.98 9.34
N HIS A 88 17.51 24.68 8.05
CA HIS A 88 18.52 23.86 7.41
C HIS A 88 19.14 24.56 6.20
N PRO A 89 19.97 25.60 6.40
CA PRO A 89 20.54 26.40 5.31
C PRO A 89 21.34 25.57 4.30
N ASN A 90 22.02 24.49 4.73
CA ASN A 90 22.83 23.62 3.86
C ASN A 90 22.06 22.41 3.27
N LEU A 91 20.73 22.42 3.34
CA LEU A 91 19.89 21.34 2.80
C LEU A 91 20.04 21.23 1.28
N LYS A 92 20.37 20.03 0.79
CA LYS A 92 20.54 19.74 -0.65
C LYS A 92 19.47 18.81 -1.20
N LEU A 93 18.85 18.00 -0.34
CA LEU A 93 17.91 16.97 -0.73
C LEU A 93 16.74 16.86 0.25
N ILE A 94 15.53 16.87 -0.28
CA ILE A 94 14.30 16.44 0.37
C ILE A 94 13.87 15.18 -0.34
N GLN A 95 13.85 14.05 0.36
CA GLN A 95 13.49 12.77 -0.23
C GLN A 95 12.37 12.08 0.52
N ARG A 96 11.25 11.92 -0.18
CA ARG A 96 10.09 11.18 0.27
C ARG A 96 10.09 9.77 -0.29
N LEU A 97 9.82 8.79 0.57
CA LEU A 97 9.43 7.44 0.16
C LEU A 97 7.93 7.41 -0.12
N GLY A 98 7.56 7.64 -1.39
CA GLY A 98 6.20 7.85 -1.89
C GLY A 98 6.21 8.80 -3.09
N GLU A 99 5.28 8.64 -4.03
CA GLU A 99 5.25 9.43 -5.28
C GLU A 99 4.66 10.83 -5.10
N ARG A 100 4.01 11.07 -3.96
CA ARG A 100 3.24 12.28 -3.67
C ARG A 100 4.12 13.40 -3.12
N SER A 101 4.04 14.58 -3.73
CA SER A 101 4.73 15.79 -3.24
C SER A 101 3.91 16.63 -2.25
N GLN A 102 2.64 16.30 -2.00
CA GLN A 102 1.82 17.06 -1.04
C GLN A 102 2.46 17.08 0.35
N GLY A 103 2.49 18.27 0.96
CA GLY A 103 3.18 18.52 2.23
C GLY A 103 4.63 18.99 2.07
N ILE A 104 5.16 19.10 0.85
CA ILE A 104 6.47 19.71 0.55
C ILE A 104 6.25 21.08 -0.09
N ASP A 105 6.87 22.12 0.46
CA ASP A 105 6.93 23.44 -0.16
C ASP A 105 7.93 23.42 -1.32
N LEU A 106 7.43 23.04 -2.51
CA LEU A 106 8.23 22.90 -3.72
C LEU A 106 8.79 24.25 -4.21
N GLU A 107 8.07 25.35 -3.97
CA GLU A 107 8.51 26.69 -4.35
C GLU A 107 9.71 27.13 -3.50
N ALA A 108 9.60 27.02 -2.17
CA ALA A 108 10.71 27.34 -1.27
C ALA A 108 11.92 26.42 -1.47
N ALA A 109 11.70 25.16 -1.84
CA ALA A 109 12.77 24.25 -2.23
C ALA A 109 13.47 24.72 -3.52
N ALA A 110 12.70 25.13 -4.53
CA ALA A 110 13.23 25.60 -5.82
C ALA A 110 14.00 26.93 -5.69
N GLU A 111 13.49 27.90 -4.92
CA GLU A 111 14.16 29.18 -4.62
C GLU A 111 15.58 28.98 -4.06
N ARG A 112 15.79 27.87 -3.36
CA ARG A 112 17.05 27.52 -2.68
C ARG A 112 17.88 26.48 -3.42
N GLY A 113 17.45 26.05 -4.61
CA GLY A 113 18.13 25.01 -5.38
C GLY A 113 18.14 23.63 -4.69
N ILE A 114 17.20 23.37 -3.78
CA ILE A 114 17.08 22.10 -3.06
C ILE A 114 16.40 21.09 -3.97
N ARG A 115 17.00 19.91 -4.11
CA ARG A 115 16.40 18.82 -4.88
C ARG A 115 15.27 18.17 -4.09
N VAL A 116 14.15 17.93 -4.75
CA VAL A 116 13.02 17.19 -4.19
C VAL A 116 12.84 15.89 -4.94
N SER A 117 12.96 14.77 -4.26
CA SER A 117 12.72 13.42 -4.81
C SER A 117 11.50 12.81 -4.13
N CYS A 118 10.50 12.40 -4.92
CA CYS A 118 9.36 11.62 -4.43
C CYS A 118 9.41 10.26 -5.11
N LEU A 119 9.92 9.25 -4.40
CA LEU A 119 10.19 7.92 -4.95
C LEU A 119 8.88 7.10 -5.05
N PRO A 120 8.39 6.78 -6.26
CA PRO A 120 7.28 5.84 -6.42
C PRO A 120 7.68 4.47 -5.89
N ARG A 121 6.78 3.86 -5.12
CA ARG A 121 7.05 2.63 -4.39
C ARG A 121 6.50 1.44 -5.14
N ARG A 122 7.38 0.57 -5.65
CA ARG A 122 7.02 -0.64 -6.39
C ARG A 122 6.11 -1.55 -5.56
N THR A 123 6.37 -1.63 -4.26
CA THR A 123 5.56 -2.41 -3.30
C THR A 123 4.09 -1.98 -3.22
N LEU A 124 3.76 -0.73 -3.55
CA LEU A 124 2.37 -0.27 -3.58
C LEU A 124 1.62 -0.73 -4.84
N HIS A 125 2.31 -0.92 -5.97
CA HIS A 125 1.73 -1.52 -7.17
C HIS A 125 1.32 -2.96 -6.90
N TYR A 126 2.19 -3.74 -6.25
CA TYR A 126 1.88 -5.11 -5.82
C TYR A 126 0.65 -5.15 -4.92
N THR A 127 0.51 -4.18 -4.01
CA THR A 127 -0.66 -4.10 -3.13
C THR A 127 -1.94 -3.87 -3.92
N ALA A 128 -1.90 -2.99 -4.93
CA ALA A 128 -3.03 -2.74 -5.81
C ALA A 128 -3.37 -3.96 -6.68
N GLU A 129 -2.36 -4.62 -7.25
CA GLU A 129 -2.50 -5.88 -8.00
C GLU A 129 -3.14 -6.98 -7.14
N HIS A 130 -2.70 -7.11 -5.88
CA HIS A 130 -3.25 -8.08 -4.94
C HIS A 130 -4.71 -7.78 -4.60
N GLY A 131 -5.09 -6.50 -4.50
CA GLY A 131 -6.49 -6.11 -4.37
C GLY A 131 -7.35 -6.61 -5.54
N ILE A 132 -6.86 -6.46 -6.78
CA ILE A 132 -7.54 -6.99 -7.98
C ILE A 132 -7.55 -8.52 -7.99
N LEU A 133 -6.45 -9.17 -7.57
CA LEU A 133 -6.37 -10.62 -7.42
C LEU A 133 -7.47 -11.14 -6.48
N LEU A 134 -7.66 -10.51 -5.31
CA LEU A 134 -8.72 -10.88 -4.37
C LEU A 134 -10.11 -10.71 -4.98
N MET A 135 -10.35 -9.61 -5.72
CA MET A 135 -11.62 -9.40 -6.43
C MET A 135 -11.87 -10.50 -7.46
N LEU A 136 -10.86 -10.84 -8.28
CA LEU A 136 -10.96 -11.90 -9.28
C LEU A 136 -11.16 -13.27 -8.63
N ALA A 137 -10.45 -13.57 -7.55
CA ALA A 137 -10.57 -14.83 -6.82
C ALA A 137 -11.99 -15.04 -6.29
N LEU A 138 -12.63 -13.98 -5.77
CA LEU A 138 -14.01 -14.00 -5.33
C LEU A 138 -14.98 -14.12 -6.52
N ALA A 139 -14.85 -13.24 -7.53
CA ALA A 139 -15.73 -13.23 -8.70
C ALA A 139 -15.74 -14.56 -9.46
N LYS A 140 -14.58 -15.20 -9.61
CA LYS A 140 -14.39 -16.48 -10.29
C LYS A 140 -14.57 -17.70 -9.40
N ARG A 141 -14.84 -17.49 -8.10
CA ARG A 141 -14.86 -18.54 -7.07
C ARG A 141 -13.60 -19.41 -7.12
N LEU A 142 -12.44 -18.80 -7.34
CA LEU A 142 -11.19 -19.48 -7.72
C LEU A 142 -10.84 -20.65 -6.79
N ILE A 143 -10.91 -20.45 -5.47
CA ILE A 143 -10.56 -21.48 -4.50
C ILE A 143 -11.54 -22.66 -4.54
N ALA A 144 -12.84 -22.40 -4.68
CA ALA A 144 -13.85 -23.45 -4.80
C ALA A 144 -13.73 -24.19 -6.14
N SER A 145 -13.43 -23.46 -7.22
CA SER A 145 -13.23 -24.03 -8.55
C SER A 145 -12.00 -24.94 -8.60
N ASP A 146 -10.85 -24.53 -8.05
CA ASP A 146 -9.65 -25.38 -7.96
C ASP A 146 -9.93 -26.66 -7.15
N ARG A 147 -10.58 -26.51 -5.98
CA ARG A 147 -10.97 -27.65 -5.13
C ARG A 147 -11.87 -28.64 -5.86
N ALA A 148 -12.92 -28.14 -6.54
CA ALA A 148 -13.87 -28.98 -7.26
C ALA A 148 -13.18 -29.85 -8.33
N VAL A 149 -12.18 -29.31 -9.03
CA VAL A 149 -11.41 -30.09 -10.01
C VAL A 149 -10.57 -31.16 -9.32
N ARG A 150 -9.84 -30.81 -8.25
CA ARG A 150 -8.97 -31.75 -7.52
C ARG A 150 -9.73 -32.88 -6.84
N GLU A 151 -10.95 -32.59 -6.38
CA GLU A 151 -11.84 -33.56 -5.72
C GLU A 151 -12.70 -34.34 -6.72
N GLY A 152 -12.52 -34.12 -8.03
CA GLY A 152 -13.22 -34.89 -9.05
C GLY A 152 -14.72 -34.58 -9.11
N ALA A 153 -15.10 -33.29 -9.04
CA ALA A 153 -16.48 -32.82 -9.19
C ALA A 153 -17.00 -32.99 -10.63
N THR A 154 -17.06 -34.23 -11.10
CA THR A 154 -17.60 -34.66 -12.40
C THR A 154 -18.95 -35.38 -12.24
N ALA A 155 -19.46 -35.49 -11.01
CA ALA A 155 -20.62 -36.31 -10.67
C ALA A 155 -21.88 -36.01 -11.50
N ALA A 156 -22.07 -34.76 -11.95
CA ALA A 156 -23.24 -34.36 -12.73
C ALA A 156 -23.12 -34.65 -14.24
N VAL A 157 -21.89 -34.78 -14.79
CA VAL A 157 -21.66 -34.84 -16.24
C VAL A 157 -20.80 -36.03 -16.69
N GLY A 158 -20.19 -36.77 -15.77
CA GLY A 158 -19.25 -37.85 -16.06
C GLY A 158 -17.89 -37.35 -16.57
N PRO A 159 -16.92 -38.26 -16.77
CA PRO A 159 -15.67 -37.92 -17.43
C PRO A 159 -15.93 -37.55 -18.90
N GLY A 160 -15.31 -36.46 -19.35
CA GLY A 160 -15.32 -36.09 -20.77
C GLY A 160 -14.36 -36.93 -21.60
N GLU A 161 -14.59 -36.98 -22.90
CA GLU A 161 -13.69 -37.62 -23.87
C GLU A 161 -12.48 -36.72 -24.19
N PRO A 162 -11.31 -37.29 -24.55
CA PRO A 162 -10.19 -36.53 -25.07
C PRO A 162 -10.61 -35.65 -26.28
N GLY A 163 -10.38 -34.34 -26.18
CA GLY A 163 -10.79 -33.36 -27.20
C GLY A 163 -12.22 -32.82 -27.04
N GLY A 164 -12.97 -33.30 -26.05
CA GLY A 164 -14.28 -32.75 -25.68
C GLY A 164 -14.18 -31.41 -24.95
N VAL A 165 -15.26 -30.63 -25.02
CA VAL A 165 -15.39 -29.35 -24.30
C VAL A 165 -16.61 -29.40 -23.39
N ALA A 166 -16.38 -29.40 -22.08
CA ALA A 166 -17.40 -29.19 -21.08
C ALA A 166 -17.18 -27.81 -20.44
N TYR A 167 -18.10 -26.87 -20.61
CA TYR A 167 -18.00 -25.58 -19.94
C TYR A 167 -18.70 -25.64 -18.58
N ASN A 168 -18.04 -25.10 -17.55
CA ASN A 168 -18.60 -24.99 -16.20
C ASN A 168 -19.20 -26.31 -15.65
N TRP A 169 -18.52 -27.44 -15.85
CA TRP A 169 -19.02 -28.76 -15.44
C TRP A 169 -19.28 -28.90 -13.94
N ALA A 170 -18.62 -28.07 -13.12
CA ALA A 170 -18.81 -28.02 -11.68
C ALA A 170 -20.01 -27.15 -11.26
N GLY A 171 -20.74 -26.54 -12.21
CA GLY A 171 -21.93 -25.73 -11.93
C GLY A 171 -21.64 -24.48 -11.11
N MET A 172 -20.46 -23.85 -11.29
CA MET A 172 -20.04 -22.71 -10.49
C MET A 172 -20.72 -21.42 -10.98
N ASP A 173 -21.24 -20.63 -10.05
CA ASP A 173 -21.65 -19.25 -10.31
C ASP A 173 -20.41 -18.33 -10.33
N ALA A 174 -19.69 -18.37 -11.45
CA ALA A 174 -18.49 -17.57 -11.68
C ALA A 174 -18.79 -16.39 -12.60
N SER A 175 -18.34 -15.19 -12.20
CA SER A 175 -18.51 -13.95 -12.95
C SER A 175 -17.15 -13.28 -13.21
N GLY A 176 -17.16 -12.06 -13.76
CA GLY A 176 -15.97 -11.25 -14.00
C GLY A 176 -16.12 -9.85 -13.40
N LEU A 177 -15.07 -9.03 -13.53
CA LEU A 177 -15.07 -7.64 -13.07
C LEU A 177 -15.69 -6.68 -14.09
N HIS A 178 -15.69 -7.03 -15.38
CA HIS A 178 -16.18 -6.16 -16.45
C HIS A 178 -17.63 -5.73 -16.21
N GLY A 179 -17.90 -4.42 -16.31
CA GLY A 179 -19.22 -3.83 -16.08
C GLY A 179 -19.65 -3.75 -14.61
N LYS A 180 -18.84 -4.23 -13.65
CA LYS A 180 -19.09 -4.10 -12.22
C LYS A 180 -18.67 -2.73 -11.69
N THR A 181 -19.21 -2.35 -10.54
CA THR A 181 -18.85 -1.12 -9.84
C THR A 181 -17.89 -1.42 -8.68
N LEU A 182 -16.73 -0.76 -8.68
CA LEU A 182 -15.79 -0.73 -7.55
C LEU A 182 -15.96 0.57 -6.76
N GLY A 183 -16.26 0.43 -5.47
CA GLY A 183 -16.23 1.52 -4.49
C GLY A 183 -14.92 1.53 -3.73
N ILE A 184 -14.15 2.61 -3.84
CA ILE A 184 -12.86 2.79 -3.15
C ILE A 184 -13.02 3.78 -1.99
N ILE A 185 -12.73 3.32 -0.77
CA ILE A 185 -12.77 4.17 0.43
C ILE A 185 -11.34 4.55 0.78
N GLY A 186 -10.99 5.81 0.56
CA GLY A 186 -9.62 6.31 0.69
C GLY A 186 -8.88 6.28 -0.65
N MET A 187 -8.87 7.40 -1.36
CA MET A 187 -8.13 7.54 -2.62
C MET A 187 -6.70 8.06 -2.40
N GLY A 188 -5.89 7.24 -1.71
CA GLY A 188 -4.42 7.44 -1.57
C GLY A 188 -3.64 6.84 -2.74
N GLU A 189 -2.33 6.63 -2.59
CA GLU A 189 -1.47 6.03 -3.65
C GLU A 189 -1.98 4.64 -4.06
N VAL A 190 -2.25 3.75 -3.10
CA VAL A 190 -2.80 2.42 -3.40
C VAL A 190 -4.19 2.54 -4.03
N GLY A 191 -5.07 3.39 -3.48
CA GLY A 191 -6.41 3.60 -4.04
C GLY A 191 -6.40 4.08 -5.49
N LEU A 192 -5.51 5.02 -5.84
CA LEU A 192 -5.33 5.50 -7.22
C LEU A 192 -4.81 4.38 -8.14
N LEU A 193 -3.83 3.61 -7.69
CA LEU A 193 -3.31 2.46 -8.45
C LEU A 193 -4.39 1.39 -8.67
N THR A 194 -5.16 1.05 -7.64
CA THR A 194 -6.29 0.13 -7.73
C THR A 194 -7.35 0.66 -8.69
N ALA A 195 -7.66 1.96 -8.66
CA ALA A 195 -8.60 2.58 -9.59
C ALA A 195 -8.13 2.45 -11.05
N ARG A 196 -6.85 2.74 -11.34
CA ARG A 196 -6.28 2.56 -12.70
C ARG A 196 -6.41 1.13 -13.20
N LEU A 197 -6.07 0.15 -12.36
CA LEU A 197 -6.20 -1.27 -12.72
C LEU A 197 -7.68 -1.63 -12.94
N ALA A 198 -8.57 -1.27 -12.02
CA ALA A 198 -10.00 -1.56 -12.14
C ALA A 198 -10.63 -0.94 -13.41
N ARG A 199 -10.20 0.27 -13.80
CA ARG A 199 -10.59 0.92 -15.06
C ARG A 199 -10.20 0.06 -16.26
N ALA A 200 -8.99 -0.49 -16.27
CA ALA A 200 -8.51 -1.37 -17.35
C ALA A 200 -9.31 -2.68 -17.44
N PHE A 201 -9.90 -3.15 -16.33
CA PHE A 201 -10.85 -4.27 -16.33
C PHE A 201 -12.28 -3.89 -16.77
N GLY A 202 -12.53 -2.61 -17.09
CA GLY A 202 -13.84 -2.11 -17.51
C GLY A 202 -14.83 -1.93 -16.35
N MET A 203 -14.33 -1.67 -15.13
CA MET A 203 -15.17 -1.36 -13.98
C MET A 203 -15.58 0.11 -13.96
N THR A 204 -16.76 0.40 -13.40
CA THR A 204 -17.12 1.76 -12.96
C THR A 204 -16.49 2.02 -11.61
N ILE A 205 -15.86 3.19 -11.41
CA ILE A 205 -15.15 3.50 -10.17
C ILE A 205 -15.86 4.62 -9.43
N LEU A 206 -16.32 4.30 -8.23
CA LEU A 206 -16.82 5.26 -7.24
C LEU A 206 -15.77 5.39 -6.14
N TYR A 207 -15.63 6.57 -5.57
CA TYR A 207 -14.75 6.73 -4.42
C TYR A 207 -15.26 7.75 -3.41
N THR A 208 -14.79 7.61 -2.18
CA THR A 208 -14.98 8.62 -1.14
C THR A 208 -13.68 8.83 -0.36
N LYS A 209 -13.45 10.06 0.09
CA LYS A 209 -12.37 10.44 1.02
C LYS A 209 -12.64 11.81 1.62
N ARG A 210 -11.99 12.11 2.76
CA ARG A 210 -12.15 13.39 3.49
C ARG A 210 -11.91 14.64 2.64
N SER A 211 -10.90 14.62 1.78
CA SER A 211 -10.58 15.73 0.87
C SER A 211 -10.54 15.19 -0.54
N ARG A 212 -11.36 15.71 -1.45
CA ARG A 212 -11.55 15.20 -2.83
C ARG A 212 -10.23 15.05 -3.61
N ALA A 213 -10.19 14.11 -4.56
CA ALA A 213 -9.03 13.93 -5.43
C ALA A 213 -8.91 15.15 -6.34
N THR A 214 -7.70 15.40 -6.84
CA THR A 214 -7.52 16.50 -7.80
C THR A 214 -8.26 16.17 -9.10
N PRO A 215 -8.68 17.16 -9.90
CA PRO A 215 -9.32 16.90 -11.19
C PRO A 215 -8.50 15.98 -12.10
N GLU A 216 -7.17 16.10 -12.06
CA GLU A 216 -6.25 15.26 -12.85
C GLU A 216 -6.29 13.81 -12.40
N GLN A 217 -6.35 13.56 -11.08
CA GLN A 217 -6.49 12.22 -10.52
C GLN A 217 -7.83 11.58 -10.90
N GLU A 218 -8.93 12.34 -10.89
CA GLU A 218 -10.24 11.85 -11.32
C GLU A 218 -10.26 11.55 -12.83
N ALA A 219 -9.64 12.41 -13.66
CA ALA A 219 -9.56 12.19 -15.11
C ALA A 219 -8.70 10.96 -15.48
N ASP A 220 -7.56 10.79 -14.81
CA ASP A 220 -6.64 9.67 -14.99
C ASP A 220 -7.28 8.32 -14.61
N THR A 221 -8.08 8.32 -13.53
CA THR A 221 -8.71 7.09 -13.03
C THR A 221 -10.13 6.86 -13.56
N GLY A 222 -10.80 7.89 -14.08
CA GLY A 222 -12.24 7.85 -14.36
C GLY A 222 -13.10 7.73 -13.09
N ALA A 223 -12.53 7.94 -11.91
CA ALA A 223 -13.21 7.75 -10.64
C ALA A 223 -14.13 8.92 -10.31
N ARG A 224 -15.34 8.62 -9.82
CA ARG A 224 -16.32 9.63 -9.40
C ARG A 224 -16.42 9.72 -7.89
N PHE A 225 -16.26 10.93 -7.34
CA PHE A 225 -16.51 11.18 -5.93
C PHE A 225 -18.00 11.02 -5.60
N VAL A 226 -18.29 10.29 -4.52
CA VAL A 226 -19.64 10.12 -3.96
C VAL A 226 -19.57 10.02 -2.42
N GLU A 227 -20.71 10.23 -1.77
CA GLU A 227 -20.85 9.99 -0.33
C GLU A 227 -20.79 8.50 0.01
N LEU A 228 -20.33 8.18 1.23
CA LEU A 228 -20.08 6.80 1.68
C LEU A 228 -21.31 5.89 1.51
N GLY A 229 -22.49 6.33 1.94
CA GLY A 229 -23.72 5.53 1.81
C GLY A 229 -24.07 5.22 0.35
N HIS A 230 -23.86 6.16 -0.56
CA HIS A 230 -24.06 5.94 -1.99
C HIS A 230 -23.05 4.95 -2.56
N LEU A 231 -21.79 5.05 -2.13
CA LEU A 231 -20.73 4.10 -2.50
C LEU A 231 -21.09 2.68 -2.08
N LEU A 232 -21.44 2.47 -0.81
CA LEU A 232 -21.77 1.15 -0.27
C LEU A 232 -23.00 0.55 -0.95
N GLY A 233 -24.05 1.35 -1.15
CA GLY A 233 -25.30 0.90 -1.78
C GLY A 233 -25.23 0.66 -3.30
N ARG A 234 -24.16 1.07 -3.98
CA ARG A 234 -24.02 0.93 -5.44
C ARG A 234 -22.89 0.01 -5.89
N SER A 235 -21.92 -0.27 -5.02
CA SER A 235 -20.72 -1.03 -5.40
C SER A 235 -20.95 -2.54 -5.36
N ASP A 236 -20.44 -3.25 -6.36
CA ASP A 236 -20.34 -4.72 -6.35
C ASP A 236 -19.09 -5.17 -5.57
N PHE A 237 -18.05 -4.33 -5.53
CA PHE A 237 -16.85 -4.53 -4.73
C PHE A 237 -16.57 -3.26 -3.92
N VAL A 238 -16.27 -3.40 -2.63
CA VAL A 238 -15.86 -2.28 -1.77
C VAL A 238 -14.43 -2.53 -1.29
N SER A 239 -13.51 -1.63 -1.65
CA SER A 239 -12.08 -1.73 -1.31
C SER A 239 -11.68 -0.66 -0.29
N LEU A 240 -11.20 -1.11 0.87
CA LEU A 240 -10.79 -0.25 1.98
C LEU A 240 -9.31 0.15 1.84
N ASN A 241 -9.05 1.45 1.72
CA ASN A 241 -7.74 2.08 1.44
C ASN A 241 -7.46 3.27 2.36
N VAL A 242 -8.07 3.29 3.56
CA VAL A 242 -7.91 4.38 4.53
C VAL A 242 -6.65 4.23 5.38
N SER A 243 -6.16 5.35 5.91
CA SER A 243 -4.97 5.35 6.78
C SER A 243 -5.27 4.68 8.13
N ASN A 244 -4.34 3.86 8.62
CA ASN A 244 -4.42 3.25 9.94
C ASN A 244 -3.95 4.22 11.02
N ILE A 245 -4.87 5.05 11.46
CA ILE A 245 -4.75 5.98 12.59
C ILE A 245 -5.80 5.59 13.65
N PRO A 246 -5.59 5.92 14.93
CA PRO A 246 -6.51 5.54 16.00
C PRO A 246 -7.98 5.88 15.73
N GLU A 247 -8.24 7.01 15.08
CA GLU A 247 -9.57 7.53 14.75
C GLU A 247 -10.32 6.67 13.72
N ASN A 248 -9.60 5.88 12.92
CA ASN A 248 -10.18 5.00 11.91
C ASN A 248 -10.30 3.53 12.38
N ALA A 249 -10.01 3.24 13.65
CA ALA A 249 -10.16 1.89 14.18
C ALA A 249 -11.63 1.47 14.17
N GLY A 250 -11.91 0.26 13.66
CA GLY A 250 -13.29 -0.22 13.53
C GLY A 250 -14.15 0.57 12.53
N PHE A 251 -13.54 1.30 11.59
CA PHE A 251 -14.26 2.08 10.57
C PHE A 251 -15.29 1.25 9.79
N ALA A 252 -14.94 0.01 9.43
CA ALA A 252 -15.87 -0.94 8.83
C ALA A 252 -16.55 -1.76 9.95
N ASP A 253 -17.64 -1.23 10.48
CA ASP A 253 -18.45 -1.84 11.54
C ASP A 253 -19.70 -2.57 11.02
N ARG A 254 -20.60 -2.95 11.93
CA ARG A 254 -21.86 -3.61 11.56
C ARG A 254 -22.76 -2.77 10.64
N SER A 255 -22.83 -1.46 10.88
CA SER A 255 -23.65 -0.55 10.07
C SER A 255 -23.09 -0.39 8.66
N PHE A 256 -21.76 -0.38 8.55
CA PHE A 256 -21.04 -0.37 7.29
C PHE A 256 -21.40 -1.57 6.43
N PHE A 257 -21.31 -2.78 6.98
CA PHE A 257 -21.64 -4.01 6.24
C PHE A 257 -23.13 -4.10 5.91
N ALA A 258 -24.01 -3.65 6.80
CA ALA A 258 -25.45 -3.61 6.54
C ALA A 258 -25.85 -2.65 5.40
N ALA A 259 -25.05 -1.60 5.15
CA ALA A 259 -25.27 -0.65 4.06
C ALA A 259 -24.74 -1.14 2.70
N MET A 260 -23.95 -2.22 2.67
CA MET A 260 -23.49 -2.84 1.43
C MET A 260 -24.62 -3.64 0.77
N ARG A 261 -24.49 -3.86 -0.54
CA ARG A 261 -25.41 -4.74 -1.27
C ARG A 261 -25.20 -6.20 -0.81
N PRO A 262 -26.26 -7.01 -0.69
CA PRO A 262 -26.12 -8.45 -0.38
C PRO A 262 -25.22 -9.22 -1.34
N SER A 263 -25.19 -8.79 -2.61
CA SER A 263 -24.33 -9.38 -3.64
C SER A 263 -22.89 -8.84 -3.65
N ALA A 264 -22.53 -7.88 -2.78
CA ALA A 264 -21.24 -7.21 -2.82
C ALA A 264 -20.15 -7.98 -2.10
N PHE A 265 -18.92 -7.75 -2.52
CA PHE A 265 -17.71 -8.28 -1.90
C PHE A 265 -16.91 -7.17 -1.20
N PHE A 266 -16.35 -7.48 -0.03
CA PHE A 266 -15.48 -6.56 0.71
C PHE A 266 -13.99 -6.93 0.54
N ILE A 267 -13.13 -5.96 0.27
CA ILE A 267 -11.69 -6.16 0.05
C ILE A 267 -10.90 -5.31 1.05
N ASN A 268 -9.99 -5.94 1.79
CA ASN A 268 -9.08 -5.23 2.70
C ASN A 268 -7.63 -5.67 2.48
N THR A 269 -6.85 -4.76 1.90
CA THR A 269 -5.38 -4.81 1.81
C THR A 269 -4.72 -3.66 2.59
N SER A 270 -5.50 -2.94 3.41
CA SER A 270 -5.03 -1.82 4.22
C SER A 270 -4.49 -2.29 5.56
N ARG A 271 -5.31 -2.36 6.60
CA ARG A 271 -4.96 -2.90 7.92
C ARG A 271 -6.17 -3.57 8.56
N GLY A 272 -5.94 -4.62 9.34
CA GLY A 272 -7.02 -5.35 10.02
C GLY A 272 -7.76 -4.52 11.07
N ARG A 273 -7.05 -3.67 11.83
CA ARG A 273 -7.63 -2.77 12.86
C ARG A 273 -8.74 -1.84 12.34
N LEU A 274 -8.79 -1.59 11.03
CA LEU A 274 -9.82 -0.75 10.43
C LEU A 274 -11.20 -1.43 10.37
N VAL A 275 -11.26 -2.74 10.64
CA VAL A 275 -12.45 -3.56 10.51
C VAL A 275 -12.82 -4.13 11.87
N ASP A 276 -14.10 -4.04 12.22
CA ASP A 276 -14.67 -4.89 13.26
C ASP A 276 -14.83 -6.30 12.69
N GLU A 277 -13.89 -7.20 13.03
CA GLU A 277 -13.89 -8.55 12.49
C GLU A 277 -15.10 -9.38 12.98
N ASP A 278 -15.68 -9.06 14.13
CA ASP A 278 -16.92 -9.72 14.60
C ASP A 278 -18.10 -9.31 13.72
N ALA A 279 -18.23 -8.02 13.43
CA ALA A 279 -19.24 -7.54 12.51
C ALA A 279 -19.08 -8.14 11.10
N LEU A 280 -17.84 -8.21 10.60
CA LEU A 280 -17.54 -8.79 9.29
C LEU A 280 -17.88 -10.29 9.25
N TYR A 281 -17.47 -11.05 10.27
CA TYR A 281 -17.74 -12.49 10.34
C TYR A 281 -19.24 -12.78 10.33
N GLU A 282 -20.02 -12.08 11.15
CA GLU A 282 -21.48 -12.25 11.20
C GLU A 282 -22.13 -11.86 9.87
N ALA A 283 -21.68 -10.77 9.24
CA ALA A 283 -22.18 -10.35 7.93
C ALA A 283 -21.92 -11.41 6.84
N LEU A 284 -20.76 -12.06 6.85
CA LEU A 284 -20.39 -13.11 5.91
C LEU A 284 -21.17 -14.41 6.16
N LYS A 285 -21.31 -14.80 7.43
CA LYS A 285 -22.02 -16.01 7.85
C LYS A 285 -23.53 -15.91 7.57
N ALA A 286 -24.11 -14.73 7.79
CA ALA A 286 -25.52 -14.46 7.53
C ALA A 286 -25.84 -14.14 6.06
N GLY A 287 -24.83 -14.00 5.20
CA GLY A 287 -25.02 -13.59 3.80
C GLY A 287 -25.48 -12.15 3.63
N THR A 288 -25.22 -11.27 4.61
CA THR A 288 -25.43 -9.82 4.50
C THR A 288 -24.56 -9.22 3.41
N ILE A 289 -23.39 -9.80 3.16
CA ILE A 289 -22.55 -9.56 1.99
C ILE A 289 -22.13 -10.89 1.38
N ALA A 290 -21.81 -10.91 0.09
CA ALA A 290 -21.54 -12.14 -0.66
C ALA A 290 -20.23 -12.79 -0.25
N GLY A 291 -19.22 -12.02 0.13
CA GLY A 291 -17.91 -12.54 0.52
C GLY A 291 -16.88 -11.45 0.84
N ALA A 292 -15.68 -11.89 1.24
CA ALA A 292 -14.58 -10.97 1.53
C ALA A 292 -13.20 -11.50 1.11
N GLY A 293 -12.32 -10.59 0.69
CA GLY A 293 -10.91 -10.86 0.41
C GLY A 293 -10.03 -10.07 1.39
N LEU A 294 -9.26 -10.77 2.22
CA LEU A 294 -8.50 -10.17 3.32
C LEU A 294 -7.03 -10.58 3.23
N ASP A 295 -6.16 -9.59 3.02
CA ASP A 295 -4.71 -9.80 3.16
C ASP A 295 -4.20 -9.43 4.55
N VAL A 296 -4.92 -8.56 5.24
CA VAL A 296 -4.56 -8.03 6.56
C VAL A 296 -5.63 -8.40 7.59
N HIS A 297 -5.19 -8.57 8.84
CA HIS A 297 -5.98 -9.21 9.89
C HIS A 297 -5.88 -8.42 11.19
N ALA A 298 -6.90 -8.46 12.04
CA ALA A 298 -6.88 -7.76 13.32
C ALA A 298 -5.80 -8.32 14.26
N VAL A 299 -5.54 -9.63 14.15
CA VAL A 299 -4.44 -10.34 14.80
C VAL A 299 -3.51 -10.91 13.72
N GLU A 300 -2.24 -10.51 13.74
CA GLU A 300 -1.21 -10.94 12.78
C GLU A 300 0.03 -11.47 13.52
N PRO A 301 0.45 -12.73 13.30
CA PRO A 301 -0.17 -13.76 12.45
C PRO A 301 -1.53 -14.23 12.97
N ARG A 302 -2.43 -14.62 12.07
CA ARG A 302 -3.69 -15.24 12.48
C ARG A 302 -3.46 -16.61 13.13
N PRO A 303 -4.22 -16.96 14.20
CA PRO A 303 -4.11 -18.27 14.83
C PRO A 303 -4.62 -19.39 13.90
N ALA A 304 -4.06 -20.59 14.07
CA ALA A 304 -4.57 -21.78 13.39
C ALA A 304 -6.03 -22.07 13.82
N GLY A 305 -6.87 -22.51 12.88
CA GLY A 305 -8.27 -22.81 13.15
C GLY A 305 -9.18 -21.59 13.32
N ASP A 306 -8.72 -20.40 12.89
CA ASP A 306 -9.52 -19.18 12.92
C ASP A 306 -10.86 -19.32 12.18
N ARG A 307 -11.92 -18.70 12.73
CA ARG A 307 -13.31 -18.82 12.26
C ARG A 307 -13.52 -18.41 10.80
N PHE A 308 -12.72 -17.51 10.23
CA PHE A 308 -12.88 -17.16 8.82
C PHE A 308 -12.40 -18.26 7.90
N ALA A 309 -11.45 -19.11 8.34
CA ALA A 309 -10.96 -20.23 7.53
C ALA A 309 -12.04 -21.30 7.29
N THR A 310 -13.13 -21.29 8.05
CA THR A 310 -14.27 -22.19 7.86
C THR A 310 -15.29 -21.66 6.85
N LEU A 311 -15.20 -20.39 6.44
CA LEU A 311 -16.15 -19.75 5.53
C LEU A 311 -15.74 -19.97 4.07
N GLN A 312 -16.65 -20.46 3.23
CA GLN A 312 -16.38 -20.72 1.82
C GLN A 312 -16.39 -19.46 0.93
N ASN A 313 -16.92 -18.35 1.46
CA ASN A 313 -17.02 -17.06 0.78
C ASN A 313 -15.93 -16.07 1.20
N VAL A 314 -14.82 -16.56 1.77
CA VAL A 314 -13.69 -15.74 2.20
C VAL A 314 -12.40 -16.21 1.54
N VAL A 315 -11.63 -15.25 1.02
CA VAL A 315 -10.25 -15.48 0.56
C VAL A 315 -9.31 -14.79 1.55
N LEU A 316 -8.39 -15.56 2.13
CA LEU A 316 -7.42 -15.08 3.11
C LEU A 316 -6.01 -15.20 2.53
N THR A 317 -5.19 -14.16 2.68
CA THR A 317 -3.75 -14.19 2.37
C THR A 317 -2.94 -13.64 3.54
N PRO A 318 -1.68 -14.07 3.75
CA PRO A 318 -0.95 -13.81 4.98
C PRO A 318 -0.13 -12.50 4.95
N HIS A 319 -0.79 -11.37 4.71
CA HIS A 319 -0.17 -10.03 4.61
C HIS A 319 0.97 -9.96 3.60
N VAL A 320 0.69 -10.43 2.39
CA VAL A 320 1.67 -10.57 1.29
C VAL A 320 1.42 -9.60 0.14
N ALA A 321 0.40 -8.74 0.23
CA ALA A 321 0.01 -7.86 -0.86
C ALA A 321 1.16 -6.96 -1.33
N SER A 322 2.03 -6.49 -0.43
CA SER A 322 3.20 -5.67 -0.79
C SER A 322 4.40 -6.47 -1.32
N GLY A 323 4.28 -7.78 -1.46
CA GLY A 323 5.38 -8.69 -1.78
C GLY A 323 6.31 -8.96 -0.60
N ALA A 324 7.45 -9.58 -0.90
CA ALA A 324 8.50 -9.86 0.08
C ALA A 324 9.06 -8.56 0.67
N LYS A 325 9.30 -8.52 1.98
CA LYS A 325 9.87 -7.38 2.71
C LYS A 325 11.23 -6.96 2.15
N SER A 326 12.02 -7.92 1.67
CA SER A 326 13.27 -7.70 0.93
C SER A 326 13.13 -6.79 -0.31
N SER A 327 11.93 -6.64 -0.88
CA SER A 327 11.69 -5.71 -2.01
C SER A 327 11.92 -4.25 -1.62
N LEU A 328 11.92 -3.92 -0.33
CA LEU A 328 12.25 -2.59 0.19
C LEU A 328 13.73 -2.24 -0.01
N LEU A 329 14.62 -3.22 -0.13
CA LEU A 329 16.05 -2.96 -0.30
C LEU A 329 16.33 -2.19 -1.59
N ASP A 330 15.65 -2.53 -2.68
CA ASP A 330 15.82 -1.84 -3.96
C ASP A 330 15.29 -0.39 -3.87
N GLU A 331 14.20 -0.14 -3.13
CA GLU A 331 13.71 1.22 -2.85
C GLU A 331 14.78 2.03 -2.08
N PHE A 332 15.41 1.44 -1.06
CA PHE A 332 16.44 2.10 -0.25
C PHE A 332 17.74 2.38 -1.01
N GLU A 333 18.13 1.52 -1.95
CA GLU A 333 19.29 1.81 -2.80
C GLU A 333 19.07 3.06 -3.65
N VAL A 334 17.85 3.30 -4.13
CA VAL A 334 17.51 4.54 -4.82
C VAL A 334 17.64 5.74 -3.88
N VAL A 335 17.17 5.61 -2.63
CA VAL A 335 17.32 6.66 -1.61
C VAL A 335 18.79 6.98 -1.33
N ILE A 336 19.60 5.96 -1.10
CA ILE A 336 21.03 6.10 -0.85
C ILE A 336 21.74 6.75 -2.05
N ARG A 337 21.43 6.31 -3.27
CA ARG A 337 22.00 6.87 -4.50
C ARG A 337 21.64 8.36 -4.66
N ASN A 338 20.40 8.73 -4.38
CA ASN A 338 19.96 10.12 -4.43
C ASN A 338 20.68 11.00 -3.40
N CYS A 339 20.94 10.48 -2.19
CA CYS A 339 21.75 11.17 -1.19
C CYS A 339 23.16 11.45 -1.73
N HIS A 340 23.83 10.45 -2.31
CA HIS A 340 25.15 10.62 -2.95
C HIS A 340 25.14 11.62 -4.09
N ALA A 341 24.15 11.56 -4.98
CA ALA A 341 24.00 12.49 -6.10
C ALA A 341 23.83 13.93 -5.60
N ALA A 342 22.94 14.15 -4.63
CA ALA A 342 22.70 15.48 -4.07
C ALA A 342 23.94 16.06 -3.38
N LEU A 343 24.71 15.25 -2.65
CA LEU A 343 25.96 15.70 -2.03
C LEU A 343 27.02 16.12 -3.06
N ARG A 344 27.06 15.43 -4.22
CA ARG A 344 27.94 15.75 -5.37
C ARG A 344 27.41 16.87 -6.27
N GLY A 345 26.21 17.38 -6.03
CA GLY A 345 25.60 18.38 -6.90
C GLY A 345 25.03 17.80 -8.20
N GLU A 346 24.80 16.50 -8.27
CA GLU A 346 24.24 15.79 -9.43
C GLU A 346 22.71 15.62 -9.31
N PRO A 347 21.98 15.45 -10.42
CA PRO A 347 20.53 15.19 -10.39
C PRO A 347 20.17 13.95 -9.56
N ALA A 348 19.10 14.06 -8.78
CA ALA A 348 18.49 12.93 -8.10
C ALA A 348 17.47 12.24 -9.01
N LEU A 349 17.22 10.96 -8.77
CA LEU A 349 16.16 10.24 -9.46
C LEU A 349 14.81 10.56 -8.86
N HIS A 350 13.77 10.47 -9.69
CA HIS A 350 12.39 10.80 -9.32
C HIS A 350 12.26 12.25 -8.79
N GLU A 351 13.01 13.18 -9.40
CA GLU A 351 12.90 14.60 -9.10
C GLU A 351 11.51 15.12 -9.42
N VAL A 352 10.90 15.81 -8.47
CA VAL A 352 9.68 16.58 -8.65
C VAL A 352 10.06 18.04 -8.74
N ARG A 353 9.46 18.76 -9.71
CA ARG A 353 9.72 20.19 -9.94
C ARG A 353 8.41 20.97 -9.84
N VAL A 354 8.51 22.24 -9.47
CA VAL A 354 7.39 23.18 -9.61
C VAL A 354 6.97 23.17 -11.07
N ALA A 355 5.68 22.96 -11.34
CA ALA A 355 5.14 23.14 -12.68
C ALA A 355 5.40 24.61 -13.07
N ARG A 356 6.27 24.84 -14.05
CA ARG A 356 6.44 26.19 -14.58
C ARG A 356 5.12 26.58 -15.24
N PRO A 357 4.55 27.76 -14.94
CA PRO A 357 3.48 28.29 -15.76
C PRO A 357 3.99 28.34 -17.20
N SER A 358 3.23 27.73 -18.11
CA SER A 358 3.45 27.78 -19.56
C SER A 358 3.23 29.18 -20.10
#